data_AF-A0A9D7ZN71-F1
#
_entry.id   AF-A0A9D7ZN71-F1
#
_cell.length_a   1.000
_cell.length_b   1.000
_cell.length_c   1.000
_cell.angle_alpha   90.00
_cell.angle_beta   90.00
_cell.angle_gamma   90.00
#
_symmetry.space_group_name_H-M   'P 1'
#
loop_
_entity.id
_entity.type
_entity.pdbx_description
1 polymer ?
#
loop_
_entity_poly.entity_id
_entity_poly.type
_entity_poly.pdbx_seq_one_letter_code
_entity_poly.pdbx_strand_id
1 'polypeptide(L)' 'TWYRDDIQYHTVDINNLTAFHNNFFFIFNVAVGGNWPGSPDGTTVFPQTMIVDYVRVFQ' A
#
# COMPACT_ATOMS: atom_id res chain seq x y z
N THR A 1 1.49 -12.53 -4.07
CA THR A 1 1.87 -12.75 -2.65
C THR A 1 2.39 -11.46 -2.07
N TRP A 2 2.20 -11.23 -0.77
CA TRP A 2 2.68 -10.04 -0.05
C TRP A 2 3.47 -10.45 1.20
N TYR A 3 4.53 -9.68 1.47
CA TYR A 3 5.49 -9.91 2.54
C TYR A 3 5.67 -8.66 3.40
N ARG A 4 5.93 -8.83 4.70
CA ARG A 4 6.38 -7.79 5.64
C ARG A 4 7.54 -8.36 6.43
N ASP A 5 8.67 -7.65 6.43
CA ASP A 5 9.91 -8.12 7.06
C ASP A 5 10.29 -9.55 6.62
N ASP A 6 10.20 -9.81 5.31
CA ASP A 6 10.42 -11.11 4.65
C ASP A 6 9.47 -12.25 5.06
N ILE A 7 8.46 -11.98 5.88
CA ILE A 7 7.45 -12.96 6.29
C ILE A 7 6.21 -12.82 5.40
N GLN A 8 5.81 -13.91 4.75
CA GLN A 8 4.57 -13.95 3.97
C GLN A 8 3.36 -13.81 4.90
N TYR A 9 2.47 -12.84 4.60
CA TYR A 9 1.23 -12.65 5.38
C TYR A 9 -0.04 -12.73 4.53
N HIS A 10 0.05 -12.66 3.19
CA HIS A 10 -1.11 -12.74 2.31
C HIS A 10 -0.75 -13.34 0.95
N THR A 11 -1.70 -14.06 0.34
CA THR A 11 -1.60 -14.57 -1.03
C THR A 11 -2.98 -14.59 -1.69
N VAL A 12 -3.00 -14.41 -3.01
CA VAL A 12 -4.19 -14.45 -3.87
C VAL A 12 -3.81 -15.19 -5.13
N ASP A 13 -4.63 -16.16 -5.53
CA ASP A 13 -4.52 -16.80 -6.84
C ASP A 13 -5.10 -15.85 -7.91
N ILE A 14 -4.25 -15.46 -8.86
CA ILE A 14 -4.61 -14.55 -9.97
C ILE A 14 -4.87 -15.27 -11.29
N ASN A 15 -4.84 -16.61 -11.33
CA ASN A 15 -4.99 -17.40 -12.56
C ASN A 15 -6.24 -16.99 -13.36
N ASN A 16 -7.34 -16.70 -12.67
CA ASN A 16 -8.61 -16.29 -13.28
C ASN A 16 -8.87 -14.77 -13.19
N LEU A 17 -7.88 -13.97 -12.78
CA LEU A 17 -7.99 -12.52 -12.58
C LEU A 17 -7.15 -11.77 -13.62
N THR A 18 -7.66 -11.70 -14.85
CA THR A 18 -6.95 -11.19 -16.03
C THR A 18 -6.42 -9.76 -15.88
N ALA A 19 -7.06 -8.92 -15.06
CA ALA A 19 -6.63 -7.55 -14.82
C ALA A 19 -5.18 -7.47 -14.28
N PHE A 20 -4.75 -8.44 -13.46
CA PHE A 20 -3.43 -8.46 -12.81
C PHE A 20 -2.29 -8.96 -13.72
N HIS A 21 -2.58 -9.32 -14.97
CA HIS A 21 -1.58 -9.73 -15.96
C HIS A 21 -1.13 -8.57 -16.88
N ASN A 22 -1.65 -7.36 -16.68
CA ASN A 22 -1.28 -6.18 -17.45
C ASN A 22 -0.14 -5.40 -16.77
N ASN A 23 0.33 -4.34 -17.44
CA ASN A 23 1.30 -3.42 -16.85
C ASN A 23 0.64 -2.57 -15.75
N PHE A 24 1.36 -2.40 -14.64
CA PHE A 24 0.99 -1.53 -13.52
C PHE A 24 2.05 -0.47 -13.28
N PHE A 25 1.67 0.56 -12.54
CA PHE A 25 2.57 1.59 -12.03
C PHE A 25 2.40 1.71 -10.51
N PHE A 26 3.41 2.22 -9.82
CA PHE A 26 3.35 2.42 -8.39
C PHE A 26 2.67 3.75 -8.04
N ILE A 27 1.92 3.76 -6.94
CA ILE A 27 1.37 4.96 -6.31
C ILE A 27 1.78 4.95 -4.84
N PHE A 28 2.29 6.07 -4.36
CA PHE A 28 2.61 6.32 -2.96
C PHE A 28 1.96 7.65 -2.57
N ASN A 29 1.13 7.65 -1.54
CA ASN A 29 0.46 8.86 -1.06
C ASN A 29 0.17 8.76 0.45
N VAL A 30 0.04 9.92 1.09
CA VAL A 30 -0.52 10.04 2.45
C VAL A 30 -1.89 10.67 2.32
N ALA A 31 -2.95 9.88 2.49
CA ALA A 31 -4.32 10.39 2.51
C ALA A 31 -4.66 10.98 3.88
N VAL A 32 -5.54 12.00 3.90
CA VAL A 32 -6.06 12.61 5.12
C VAL A 32 -7.58 12.48 5.09
N GLY A 33 -8.14 11.64 5.97
CA GLY A 33 -9.57 11.35 6.00
C GLY A 33 -10.03 10.28 5.00
N GLY A 34 -11.30 9.86 5.11
CA GLY A 34 -11.97 8.96 4.16
C GLY A 34 -12.97 8.01 4.80
N ASN A 35 -13.77 7.31 3.99
CA ASN A 35 -14.82 6.41 4.50
C ASN A 35 -14.27 5.26 5.35
N TRP A 36 -13.10 4.72 4.97
CA TRP A 36 -12.43 3.64 5.70
C TRP A 36 -11.61 4.14 6.90
N PRO A 37 -10.67 5.11 6.75
CA PRO A 37 -9.86 5.57 7.88
C PRO A 37 -10.62 6.48 8.86
N GLY A 38 -11.80 6.98 8.50
CA GLY A 38 -12.50 8.04 9.23
C GLY A 38 -11.86 9.41 9.01
N SER A 39 -12.42 10.44 9.63
CA SER A 39 -11.85 11.80 9.62
C SER A 39 -10.86 11.97 10.77
N PRO A 40 -9.79 12.77 10.60
CA PRO A 40 -8.96 13.22 11.71
C PRO A 40 -9.78 13.86 12.81
N ASP A 41 -9.34 13.73 14.06
CA ASP A 41 -9.96 14.32 15.24
C ASP A 41 -8.95 15.10 16.09
N GLY A 42 -9.39 15.59 17.26
CA GLY A 42 -8.55 16.36 18.18
C GLY A 42 -7.35 15.60 18.75
N THR A 43 -7.26 14.29 18.54
CA THR A 43 -6.11 13.46 18.93
C THR A 43 -5.11 13.26 17.78
N THR A 44 -5.49 13.63 16.55
CA THR A 44 -4.62 13.47 15.38
C THR A 44 -3.50 14.49 15.39
N VAL A 45 -2.25 14.02 15.49
CA VAL A 45 -1.06 14.89 15.50
C VAL A 45 -0.69 15.27 14.07
N PHE A 46 -0.48 16.55 13.82
CA PHE A 46 0.04 17.08 12.56
C PHE A 46 1.35 17.87 12.80
N PRO A 47 2.29 17.88 11.83
CA PRO A 47 2.26 17.18 10.55
C PRO A 47 2.60 15.69 10.66
N GLN A 48 2.22 14.90 9.65
CA GLN A 48 2.65 13.50 9.48
C GLN A 48 3.44 13.37 8.18
N THR A 49 4.38 12.42 8.13
CA THR A 49 5.23 12.18 6.97
C THR A 49 5.34 10.67 6.67
N MET A 50 5.39 10.32 5.38
CA MET A 50 5.73 8.98 4.93
C MET A 50 7.16 9.00 4.40
N ILE A 51 8.04 8.26 5.06
CA ILE A 51 9.48 8.20 4.74
C ILE A 51 9.73 6.91 3.98
N VAL A 52 10.18 7.02 2.73
CA VAL A 52 10.53 5.89 1.87
C VAL A 52 12.01 5.99 1.52
N ASP A 53 12.81 5.02 1.96
CA ASP A 53 14.25 5.00 1.70
C ASP A 53 14.56 4.57 0.26
N TYR A 54 14.02 3.43 -0.17
CA TYR A 54 14.19 2.94 -1.54
C TYR A 54 13.01 2.10 -2.01
N VAL A 55 12.89 1.99 -3.34
CA VAL A 55 12.03 1.01 -4.04
C VAL A 55 12.94 0.16 -4.93
N ARG A 56 12.77 -1.17 -4.88
CA ARG A 56 13.51 -2.12 -5.71
C ARG A 56 12.52 -3.02 -6.44
N VAL A 57 12.80 -3.28 -7.72
CA VAL A 57 12.04 -4.22 -8.56
C VAL A 57 13.03 -5.29 -9.04
N PHE A 58 12.60 -6.54 -8.95
CA PHE A 58 13.36 -7.71 -9.39
C PHE A 58 12.58 -8.41 -10.50
N GLN A 59 13.29 -9.12 -11.38
CA GLN A 59 12.72 -9.92 -12.47
C GLN A 59 13.15 -11.37 -12.32
#